data_AF-A0A933CNY6-F1
#
_entry.id   AF-A0A933CNY6-F1
#
_cell.length_a   1.000
_cell.length_b   1.000
_cell.length_c   1.000
_cell.angle_alpha   90.00
_cell.angle_beta   90.00
_cell.angle_gamma   90.00
#
_symmetry.space_group_name_H-M   'P 1'
#
loop_
_entity.id
_entity.type
_entity.pdbx_description
1 polymer ?
#
loop_
_entity_poly.entity_id
_entity_poly.type
_entity_poly.pdbx_seq_one_letter_code
_entity_poly.pdbx_strand_id
1 'polypeptide(L)'
;MERTQSDFDRLVRILQWVWLGFAYLLVGGIIVWIIHLLRAAWSLGDVPSASIGISIVAIPIFLIFMGVVFYVFWGIRIHGRER
;
A
#
# COMPACT_ATOMS: atom_id res chain seq x y z
N MET A 1 15.87 -33.14 2.95
CA MET A 1 14.55 -32.48 3.06
C MET A 1 14.65 -31.11 3.73
N GLU A 2 15.62 -30.88 4.63
CA GLU A 2 15.84 -29.60 5.35
C GLU A 2 16.25 -28.41 4.46
N ARG A 3 17.09 -28.60 3.44
CA ARG A 3 17.50 -27.52 2.51
C ARG A 3 16.33 -26.93 1.72
N THR A 4 15.43 -27.77 1.24
CA THR A 4 14.30 -27.35 0.39
C THR A 4 13.32 -26.46 1.16
N GLN A 5 13.17 -26.71 2.47
CA GLN A 5 12.34 -25.89 3.35
C GLN A 5 12.94 -24.49 3.55
N SER A 6 14.26 -24.41 3.74
CA SER A 6 14.99 -23.15 3.89
C SER A 6 14.94 -22.27 2.62
N ASP A 7 15.10 -22.87 1.44
CA ASP A 7 15.02 -22.14 0.16
C ASP A 7 13.61 -21.60 -0.11
N PHE A 8 12.58 -22.38 0.24
CA PHE A 8 11.19 -21.96 0.14
C PHE A 8 10.87 -20.77 1.05
N ASP A 9 11.31 -20.82 2.32
CA ASP A 9 11.10 -19.72 3.28
C ASP A 9 11.80 -18.43 2.82
N ARG A 10 12.99 -18.55 2.23
CA ARG A 10 13.72 -17.41 1.66
C ARG A 10 12.97 -16.80 0.48
N LEU A 11 12.44 -17.63 -0.42
CA LEU A 11 11.64 -17.19 -1.56
C LEU A 11 10.36 -16.48 -1.10
N VAL A 12 9.63 -17.08 -0.15
CA VAL A 12 8.42 -16.47 0.43
C VAL A 12 8.75 -15.11 1.03
N ARG A 13 9.83 -14.98 1.79
CA ARG A 13 10.24 -13.69 2.36
C ARG A 13 10.57 -12.64 1.30
N ILE A 14 11.24 -13.02 0.21
CA ILE A 14 11.51 -12.09 -0.90
C ILE A 14 10.19 -11.63 -1.53
N LEU A 15 9.30 -12.57 -1.81
CA LEU A 15 8.00 -12.27 -2.42
C LEU A 15 7.14 -11.37 -1.52
N GLN A 16 7.22 -11.57 -0.20
CA GLN A 16 6.59 -10.72 0.80
C GLN A 16 7.07 -9.26 0.72
N TRP A 17 8.39 -9.04 0.62
CA TRP A 17 8.95 -7.68 0.46
C TRP A 17 8.59 -7.04 -0.88
N VAL A 18 8.60 -7.82 -1.96
CA VAL A 18 8.18 -7.34 -3.28
C VAL A 18 6.71 -6.89 -3.23
N TRP A 19 5.83 -7.68 -2.60
CA TRP A 19 4.43 -7.31 -2.44
C TRP A 19 4.22 -6.07 -1.58
N LEU A 20 4.95 -5.93 -0.48
CA LEU A 20 4.88 -4.74 0.36
C LEU A 20 5.32 -3.49 -0.41
N GLY A 21 6.43 -3.57 -1.13
CA GLY A 21 6.92 -2.49 -1.99
C GLY A 21 5.91 -2.13 -3.09
N PHE A 22 5.34 -3.12 -3.75
CA PHE A 22 4.31 -2.93 -4.78
C PHE A 22 3.06 -2.24 -4.20
N ALA A 23 2.56 -2.72 -3.05
CA ALA A 23 1.41 -2.11 -2.39
C ALA A 23 1.68 -0.64 -2.01
N TYR A 24 2.88 -0.35 -1.52
CA TYR A 24 3.29 1.01 -1.18
C TYR A 24 3.30 1.94 -2.41
N LEU A 25 3.90 1.48 -3.51
CA LEU A 25 3.93 2.23 -4.77
C LEU A 25 2.53 2.43 -5.35
N LEU A 26 1.68 1.42 -5.29
CA LEU A 26 0.32 1.48 -5.80
C LEU A 26 -0.52 2.49 -5.00
N VAL A 27 -0.53 2.38 -3.67
CA VAL A 27 -1.28 3.28 -2.80
C VAL A 27 -0.74 4.71 -2.91
N GLY A 28 0.57 4.89 -2.85
CA GLY A 28 1.19 6.21 -3.04
C GLY A 28 0.86 6.81 -4.41
N GLY A 29 0.91 6.01 -5.47
CA GLY A 29 0.55 6.40 -6.82
C GLY A 29 -0.90 6.85 -6.94
N ILE A 30 -1.84 6.12 -6.34
CA ILE A 30 -3.26 6.50 -6.30
C ILE A 30 -3.45 7.83 -5.58
N ILE A 31 -2.80 8.04 -4.42
CA ILE A 31 -2.90 9.29 -3.67
C ILE A 31 -2.35 10.47 -4.51
N VAL A 32 -1.18 10.30 -5.12
CA VAL A 32 -0.59 11.31 -6.01
C VAL A 32 -1.52 11.62 -7.19
N TRP A 33 -2.11 10.59 -7.79
CA TRP A 33 -3.05 10.74 -8.90
C TRP A 33 -4.32 11.49 -8.49
N ILE A 34 -4.89 11.17 -7.33
CA ILE A 34 -6.04 11.90 -6.76
C ILE A 34 -5.70 13.38 -6.56
N ILE A 35 -4.54 13.68 -5.98
CA ILE A 35 -4.08 15.08 -5.79
C ILE A 35 -3.94 15.80 -7.14
N HIS A 36 -3.41 15.12 -8.15
CA HIS A 36 -3.31 15.67 -9.51
C HIS A 36 -4.69 16.00 -10.10
N LEU A 37 -5.67 15.11 -9.96
CA LEU A 37 -7.05 15.33 -10.42
C LEU A 37 -7.72 16.51 -9.70
N LEU A 38 -7.45 16.69 -8.40
CA LEU A 38 -7.97 17.84 -7.65
C LEU A 38 -7.41 19.16 -8.20
N ARG A 39 -6.11 19.20 -8.48
CA ARG A 39 -5.48 20.37 -9.09
C ARG A 39 -6.01 20.63 -10.50
N ALA A 40 -6.23 19.59 -11.28
CA ALA A 40 -6.82 19.70 -12.61
C ALA A 40 -8.24 20.27 -12.53
N ALA A 41 -9.11 19.73 -11.68
CA ALA A 41 -10.48 20.22 -11.49
C ALA A 41 -10.50 21.71 -11.09
N TRP A 42 -9.65 22.12 -10.15
CA TRP A 42 -9.49 23.52 -9.79
C TRP A 42 -9.01 24.40 -10.96
N SER A 43 -8.05 23.92 -11.75
CA SER A 43 -7.55 24.67 -12.90
C SER A 43 -8.58 24.83 -14.01
N LEU A 44 -9.51 23.89 -14.15
CA LEU A 44 -10.59 23.95 -15.15
C LEU A 44 -11.79 24.79 -14.67
N GLY A 45 -11.78 25.27 -13.43
CA GLY A 45 -12.92 26.00 -12.83
C GLY A 45 -14.12 25.11 -12.53
N ASP A 46 -13.95 23.78 -12.60
CA ASP A 46 -14.98 22.83 -12.19
C ASP A 46 -15.18 22.90 -10.69
N VAL A 47 -16.44 22.80 -10.25
CA VAL A 47 -16.76 22.67 -8.83
C VAL A 47 -16.16 21.36 -8.32
N PRO A 48 -15.12 21.43 -7.46
CA PRO A 48 -14.36 20.26 -7.04
C PRO A 48 -15.12 19.43 -6.00
N SER A 49 -16.40 19.70 -5.76
CA SER A 49 -17.17 19.15 -4.63
C SER A 49 -17.21 17.62 -4.66
N ALA A 50 -17.44 17.02 -5.83
CA ALA A 50 -17.42 15.57 -6.01
C ALA A 50 -16.02 14.99 -5.81
N SER A 51 -15.00 15.60 -6.43
CA SER A 51 -13.61 15.14 -6.33
C SER A 51 -13.04 15.26 -4.90
N ILE A 52 -13.39 16.32 -4.18
CA ILE A 52 -13.04 16.52 -2.76
C ILE A 52 -13.73 15.44 -1.91
N GLY A 53 -15.03 15.22 -2.12
CA GLY A 53 -15.77 14.17 -1.41
C GLY A 53 -15.18 12.78 -1.60
N ILE A 54 -14.84 12.43 -2.85
CA ILE A 54 -14.18 11.16 -3.17
C ILE A 54 -12.82 11.08 -2.48
N SER A 55 -12.02 12.14 -2.48
CA SER A 55 -10.68 12.14 -1.89
C SER A 55 -10.70 11.99 -0.36
N ILE A 56 -11.64 12.66 0.31
CA ILE A 56 -11.83 12.58 1.76
C ILE A 56 -12.15 11.15 2.20
N VAL A 57 -12.84 10.37 1.37
CA VAL A 57 -13.19 8.98 1.67
C VAL A 57 -12.09 8.02 1.21
N ALA A 58 -11.59 8.20 -0.02
CA ALA A 58 -10.66 7.28 -0.64
C ALA A 58 -9.27 7.30 0.03
N ILE A 59 -8.71 8.48 0.31
CA ILE A 59 -7.36 8.59 0.88
C ILE A 59 -7.26 7.84 2.23
N PRO A 60 -8.17 8.06 3.20
CA PRO A 60 -8.15 7.30 4.46
C PRO A 60 -8.28 5.79 4.26
N ILE A 61 -9.15 5.33 3.35
CA ILE A 61 -9.31 3.90 3.07
C ILE A 61 -7.98 3.29 2.59
N PHE A 62 -7.30 3.95 1.65
CA PHE A 62 -6.02 3.47 1.14
C PHE A 62 -4.91 3.52 2.20
N LEU A 63 -4.91 4.54 3.07
CA LEU A 63 -3.96 4.63 4.18
C LEU A 63 -4.19 3.52 5.22
N ILE A 64 -5.45 3.24 5.59
CA ILE A 64 -5.80 2.14 6.49
C ILE A 64 -5.39 0.81 5.87
N PHE A 65 -5.72 0.59 4.60
CA PHE A 65 -5.31 -0.62 3.88
C PHE A 65 -3.79 -0.80 3.90
N MET A 66 -3.04 0.26 3.60
CA MET A 66 -1.58 0.24 3.66
C MET A 66 -1.06 -0.02 5.08
N GLY A 67 -1.71 0.53 6.10
CA GLY A 67 -1.41 0.26 7.51
C GLY A 67 -1.63 -1.20 7.90
N VAL A 68 -2.75 -1.80 7.48
CA VAL A 68 -3.05 -3.23 7.71
C VAL A 68 -2.01 -4.11 7.03
N VAL A 69 -1.72 -3.85 5.75
CA VAL A 69 -0.68 -4.56 5.00
C VAL A 69 0.65 -4.47 5.75
N PHE A 70 1.10 -3.26 6.09
CA PHE A 70 2.34 -3.06 6.81
C PHE A 70 2.36 -3.78 8.17
N TYR A 71 1.27 -3.70 8.93
CA TYR A 71 1.14 -4.38 10.23
C TYR A 71 1.26 -5.89 10.11
N VAL A 72 0.57 -6.51 9.14
CA VAL A 72 0.64 -7.96 8.90
C VAL A 72 2.07 -8.37 8.53
N PHE A 73 2.72 -7.65 7.62
CA PHE A 73 4.10 -7.94 7.22
C PHE A 73 5.10 -7.74 8.38
N TRP A 74 4.90 -6.69 9.19
CA TRP A 74 5.71 -6.43 10.38
C TRP A 74 5.56 -7.53 11.44
N GLY A 75 4.33 -7.98 11.69
CA GLY A 75 4.02 -9.06 12.61
C GLY A 75 4.72 -10.38 12.23
N ILE A 76 4.75 -10.72 10.94
CA ILE A 76 5.49 -11.88 10.42
C ILE A 76 7.00 -11.72 10.61
N ARG A 77 7.54 -10.52 10.39
CA ARG A 77 8.99 -10.24 10.52
C ARG A 77 9.50 -10.38 11.97
N ILE A 78 8.69 -9.98 12.95
CA ILE A 78 9.02 -10.05 14.38
C ILE A 78 8.84 -11.47 14.91
N HIS A 79 7.68 -12.08 14.73
CA HIS A 79 7.41 -13.41 15.30
C HIS A 79 8.16 -14.54 14.60
N GLY A 80 8.52 -14.37 13.32
CA GLY A 80 9.41 -15.29 12.62
C GLY A 80 10.90 -15.17 12.99
N ARG A 81 11.26 -14.35 13.99
CA ARG A 81 12.63 -14.22 14.53
C ARG A 81 12.77 -14.90 15.91
N GLU A 82 11.66 -15.17 16.59
CA GLU A 82 11.61 -15.77 17.93
C GLU A 82 11.39 -17.30 17.92
N ARG A 83 11.34 -17.91 16.73
CA ARG A 83 11.37 -19.36 16.52
C ARG A 83 12.57 -19.70 15.65
#